data_AF-A0A0P0C611-F1
#
_entry.id   AF-A0A0P0C611-F1
#
_cell.length_a   1.000
_cell.length_b   1.000
_cell.length_c   1.000
_cell.angle_alpha   90.00
_cell.angle_beta   90.00
_cell.angle_gamma   90.00
#
_symmetry.space_group_name_H-M   'P 1'
#
loop_
_entity.id
_entity.type
_entity.pdbx_description
1 polymer ?
#
loop_
_entity_poly.entity_id
_entity_poly.type
_entity_poly.pdbx_seq_one_letter_code
_entity_poly.pdbx_strand_id
1 'polypeptide(L)'
;MLVSCFKLFAQSPTDTIEVKKGFSPVFRQNGENLNLNQLMELTKSNPEAYKEMKIAKSKAGFVSALGYAGGFLVGYPLGTAIGGGKPNWSLAGIGAGVLALSLPFSSSFTKHTQNAIRIYNNGLTQTSMNPVDFKLGFTGNGLGLNLKF
;
A
#
# COMPACT_ATOMS: atom_id res chain seq x y z
N MET A 1 41.67 -2.65 -29.16
CA MET A 1 40.85 -1.80 -28.26
C MET A 1 39.66 -2.62 -27.80
N LEU A 2 39.60 -2.99 -26.52
CA LEU A 2 38.47 -3.73 -25.93
C LEU A 2 37.73 -2.75 -25.01
N VAL A 3 36.57 -2.26 -25.44
CA VAL A 3 35.76 -1.34 -24.62
C VAL A 3 34.91 -2.19 -23.69
N SER A 4 35.39 -2.37 -22.46
CA SER A 4 34.59 -2.90 -21.35
C SER A 4 33.54 -1.86 -20.96
N CYS A 5 32.28 -2.15 -21.26
CA CYS A 5 31.16 -1.34 -20.81
C CYS A 5 30.86 -1.69 -19.34
N PHE A 6 31.37 -0.88 -18.40
CA PHE A 6 31.01 -0.98 -16.99
C PHE A 6 29.51 -0.75 -16.85
N LYS A 7 28.78 -1.77 -16.41
CA LYS A 7 27.40 -1.64 -15.93
C LYS A 7 27.46 -0.93 -14.58
N LEU A 8 27.50 0.41 -14.61
CA LEU A 8 27.31 1.24 -13.43
C LEU A 8 25.89 1.05 -12.91
N PHE A 9 25.70 0.10 -11.99
CA PHE A 9 24.56 0.10 -11.07
C PHE A 9 24.78 1.22 -10.05
N ALA A 10 24.50 2.46 -10.47
CA ALA A 10 24.57 3.65 -9.61
C ALA A 10 23.19 4.10 -9.12
N GLN A 11 22.15 3.29 -9.30
CA GLN A 11 20.84 3.54 -8.70
C GLN A 11 20.69 2.62 -7.51
N SER A 12 20.96 3.15 -6.31
CA SER A 12 20.57 2.51 -5.06
C SER A 12 19.11 2.06 -5.19
N PRO A 13 18.74 0.84 -4.76
CA PRO A 13 17.34 0.48 -4.60
C PRO A 13 16.72 1.59 -3.75
N THR A 14 15.77 2.31 -4.34
CA THR A 14 15.15 3.40 -3.60
C THR A 14 14.40 2.75 -2.44
N ASP A 15 14.77 3.06 -1.20
CA ASP A 15 14.15 2.51 0.02
C ASP A 15 12.66 2.86 0.14
N THR A 16 12.12 3.63 -0.81
CA THR A 16 10.70 3.93 -0.94
C THR A 16 9.88 2.70 -1.26
N ILE A 17 8.68 2.65 -0.69
CA ILE A 17 7.71 1.60 -0.97
C ILE A 17 6.90 2.01 -2.22
N GLU A 18 6.87 1.13 -3.22
CA GLU A 18 6.05 1.24 -4.42
C GLU A 18 4.61 0.78 -4.17
N VAL A 19 3.64 1.52 -4.70
CA VAL A 19 2.22 1.17 -4.63
C VAL A 19 1.71 0.81 -6.02
N LYS A 20 1.46 -0.48 -6.28
CA LYS A 20 0.82 -0.94 -7.51
C LYS A 20 -0.69 -0.91 -7.35
N LYS A 21 -1.36 -0.04 -8.12
CA LYS A 21 -2.82 0.11 -8.10
C LYS A 21 -3.49 -1.10 -8.75
N GLY A 22 -4.61 -1.54 -8.17
CA GLY A 22 -5.45 -2.64 -8.63
C GLY A 22 -6.69 -2.74 -7.77
N PHE A 23 -7.53 -3.78 -7.99
CA PHE A 23 -8.69 -4.05 -7.13
C PHE A 23 -8.27 -4.25 -5.66
N SER A 24 -7.16 -4.96 -5.46
CA SER A 24 -6.41 -4.99 -4.20
C SER A 24 -5.01 -4.44 -4.48
N PRO A 25 -4.64 -3.26 -3.96
CA PRO A 25 -3.33 -2.70 -4.22
C PRO A 25 -2.23 -3.52 -3.56
N VAL A 26 -1.13 -3.69 -4.29
CA VAL A 26 0.04 -4.44 -3.84
C VAL A 26 1.16 -3.45 -3.52
N PHE A 27 1.79 -3.65 -2.37
CA PHE A 27 2.89 -2.84 -1.89
C PHE A 27 4.20 -3.58 -2.11
N ARG A 28 5.20 -2.91 -2.69
CA ARG A 28 6.50 -3.53 -2.98
C ARG A 28 7.65 -2.65 -2.51
N GLN A 29 8.73 -3.28 -2.11
CA GLN A 29 10.01 -2.61 -1.84
C GLN A 29 11.11 -3.54 -2.34
N ASN A 30 12.09 -2.99 -3.06
CA ASN A 30 13.21 -3.75 -3.63
C ASN A 30 12.79 -4.96 -4.48
N GLY A 31 11.65 -4.84 -5.19
CA GLY A 31 11.11 -5.91 -6.02
C GLY A 31 10.31 -6.98 -5.27
N GLU A 32 10.29 -7.00 -3.95
CA GLU A 32 9.51 -7.95 -3.15
C GLU A 32 8.13 -7.41 -2.75
N ASN A 33 7.13 -8.29 -2.64
CA ASN A 33 5.81 -7.90 -2.13
C ASN A 33 5.85 -7.82 -0.61
N LEU A 34 5.44 -6.67 -0.07
CA LEU A 34 5.38 -6.46 1.37
C LEU A 34 4.01 -6.87 1.92
N ASN A 35 4.03 -7.65 2.99
CA ASN A 35 2.85 -7.92 3.79
C ASN A 35 2.60 -6.82 4.83
N LEU A 36 1.42 -6.84 5.44
CA LEU A 36 1.01 -5.84 6.43
C LEU A 36 1.93 -5.76 7.66
N ASN A 37 2.52 -6.88 8.10
CA ASN A 37 3.45 -6.87 9.23
C ASN A 37 4.81 -6.27 8.85
N GLN A 38 5.30 -6.51 7.64
CA GLN A 38 6.51 -5.87 7.11
C GLN A 38 6.28 -4.36 6.94
N LEU A 39 5.13 -3.95 6.40
CA LEU A 39 4.74 -2.54 6.34
C LEU A 39 4.66 -1.90 7.73
N MET A 40 4.15 -2.63 8.72
CA MET A 40 4.14 -2.19 10.11
C MET A 40 5.57 -1.99 10.64
N GLU A 41 6.48 -2.93 10.36
CA GLU A 41 7.87 -2.85 10.80
C GLU A 41 8.60 -1.65 10.18
N LEU A 42 8.47 -1.48 8.86
CA LEU A 42 9.08 -0.37 8.12
C LEU A 42 8.59 0.98 8.61
N THR A 43 7.28 1.11 8.86
CA THR A 43 6.69 2.37 9.31
C THR A 43 7.04 2.72 10.76
N LYS A 44 7.57 1.80 11.59
CA LYS A 44 7.97 2.11 12.98
C LYS A 44 8.99 3.24 13.11
N SER A 45 9.85 3.41 12.11
CA SER A 45 10.85 4.48 12.10
C SER A 45 10.23 5.88 12.00
N ASN A 46 8.97 5.98 11.57
CA ASN A 46 8.21 7.23 11.49
C ASN A 46 6.92 7.13 12.35
N PRO A 47 6.85 7.81 13.50
CA PRO A 47 5.70 7.73 14.41
C PRO A 47 4.34 8.04 13.75
N GLU A 48 4.30 8.98 12.80
CA GLU A 48 3.07 9.36 12.09
C GLU A 48 2.63 8.27 11.11
N ALA A 49 3.58 7.73 10.33
CA ALA A 49 3.32 6.61 9.43
C ALA A 49 2.86 5.36 10.21
N TYR A 50 3.52 5.07 11.34
CA TYR A 50 3.18 3.95 12.22
C TYR A 50 1.77 4.06 12.80
N LYS A 51 1.34 5.26 13.20
CA LYS A 51 -0.01 5.52 13.70
C LYS A 51 -1.07 5.20 12.65
N GLU A 52 -0.88 5.67 11.42
CA GLU A 52 -1.78 5.39 10.30
C GLU A 52 -1.79 3.88 9.96
N MET A 53 -0.63 3.23 9.98
CA MET A 53 -0.52 1.79 9.72
C MET A 53 -1.22 0.95 10.80
N LYS A 54 -1.20 1.37 12.08
CA LYS A 54 -1.97 0.72 13.15
C LYS A 54 -3.47 0.76 12.89
N ILE A 55 -3.98 1.89 12.44
CA ILE A 55 -5.40 2.03 12.07
C ILE A 55 -5.74 1.08 10.92
N ALA A 56 -4.87 1.00 9.91
CA ALA A 56 -5.01 0.03 8.83
C ALA A 56 -5.04 -1.41 9.38
N LYS A 57 -4.09 -1.81 10.24
CA LYS A 57 -4.05 -3.16 10.81
C LYS A 57 -5.31 -3.55 11.59
N SER A 58 -5.84 -2.63 12.39
CA SER A 58 -7.11 -2.85 13.09
C SER A 58 -8.26 -3.11 12.11
N LYS A 59 -8.39 -2.28 11.06
CA LYS A 59 -9.40 -2.45 10.02
C LYS A 59 -9.23 -3.76 9.24
N ALA A 60 -8.00 -4.18 8.96
CA ALA A 60 -7.72 -5.45 8.29
C ALA A 60 -8.20 -6.65 9.11
N GLY A 61 -7.97 -6.63 10.42
CA GLY A 61 -8.50 -7.66 11.33
C GLY A 61 -10.02 -7.71 11.32
N PHE A 62 -10.67 -6.54 11.39
CA PHE A 62 -12.13 -6.44 11.34
C PHE A 62 -12.70 -6.95 10.00
N VAL A 63 -12.14 -6.52 8.87
CA VAL A 63 -12.54 -6.99 7.53
C VAL A 63 -12.34 -8.50 7.40
N SER A 64 -11.24 -9.04 7.93
CA SER A 64 -10.99 -10.48 7.91
C SER A 64 -12.04 -11.24 8.70
N ALA A 65 -12.39 -10.78 9.91
CA ALA A 65 -13.43 -11.38 10.72
C ALA A 65 -14.80 -11.36 10.03
N LEU A 66 -15.18 -10.22 9.45
CA LEU A 66 -16.42 -10.11 8.65
C LEU A 66 -16.40 -11.01 7.41
N GLY A 67 -15.24 -11.11 6.75
CA GLY A 67 -15.04 -11.97 5.59
C GLY A 67 -15.23 -13.45 5.93
N TYR A 68 -14.61 -13.93 7.01
CA TYR A 68 -14.77 -15.31 7.48
C TYR A 68 -16.20 -15.60 7.94
N ALA A 69 -16.79 -14.71 8.76
CA ALA A 69 -18.15 -14.89 9.25
C ALA A 69 -19.17 -14.83 8.10
N GLY A 70 -19.14 -13.78 7.27
CA GLY A 70 -20.03 -13.62 6.12
C GLY A 70 -19.84 -14.72 5.09
N GLY A 71 -18.58 -15.11 4.80
CA GLY A 71 -18.25 -16.22 3.91
C GLY A 71 -18.80 -17.55 4.41
N PHE A 72 -18.72 -17.84 5.70
CA PHE A 72 -19.33 -19.04 6.30
C PHE A 72 -20.86 -19.01 6.20
N LEU A 73 -21.49 -17.89 6.52
CA LEU A 73 -22.94 -17.72 6.47
C LEU A 73 -23.52 -17.87 5.05
N VAL A 74 -22.76 -17.49 4.02
CA VAL A 74 -23.11 -17.72 2.61
C VAL A 74 -22.75 -19.13 2.17
N GLY A 75 -21.54 -19.57 2.52
CA GLY A 75 -20.96 -20.84 2.06
C GLY A 75 -21.67 -22.07 2.62
N TYR A 76 -22.17 -22.01 3.86
CA TYR A 76 -22.86 -23.14 4.49
C TYR A 76 -24.19 -23.50 3.79
N PRO A 77 -25.12 -22.55 3.53
CA PRO A 77 -26.28 -22.82 2.69
C PRO A 77 -25.92 -23.27 1.27
N LEU A 78 -24.89 -22.68 0.67
CA LEU A 78 -24.42 -23.07 -0.67
C LEU A 78 -23.96 -24.55 -0.71
N GLY A 79 -23.12 -24.94 0.25
CA GLY A 79 -22.66 -26.32 0.39
C GLY A 79 -23.81 -27.29 0.68
N THR A 80 -24.80 -26.85 1.47
CA THR A 80 -26.01 -27.63 1.76
C THR A 80 -26.83 -27.88 0.49
N ALA A 81 -27.00 -26.86 -0.36
CA ALA A 81 -27.71 -27.00 -1.63
C ALA A 81 -27.01 -27.99 -2.59
N ILE A 82 -25.69 -27.88 -2.69
CA ILE A 82 -24.87 -28.78 -3.53
C ILE A 82 -24.93 -30.22 -3.00
N GLY A 83 -24.95 -30.40 -1.67
CA GLY A 83 -25.08 -31.70 -1.02
C GLY A 83 -26.48 -32.32 -1.05
N GLY A 84 -27.45 -31.71 -1.75
CA GLY A 84 -28.83 -32.20 -1.85
C GLY A 84 -29.69 -31.94 -0.61
N GLY A 85 -29.21 -31.14 0.33
CA GLY A 85 -29.96 -30.70 1.50
C GLY A 85 -30.91 -29.54 1.20
N LYS A 86 -31.67 -29.10 2.21
CA LYS A 86 -32.54 -27.91 2.12
C LYS A 86 -31.75 -26.67 2.57
N PRO A 87 -31.27 -25.80 1.67
CA PRO A 87 -30.47 -24.64 2.03
C PRO A 87 -31.27 -23.57 2.77
N ASN A 88 -30.65 -22.94 3.78
CA ASN A 88 -31.21 -21.77 4.44
C ASN A 88 -30.73 -20.48 3.72
N TRP A 89 -31.51 -20.02 2.76
CA TRP A 89 -31.20 -18.79 2.01
C TRP A 89 -31.31 -17.50 2.84
N SER A 90 -32.06 -17.51 3.94
CA SER A 90 -32.09 -16.37 4.87
C SER A 90 -30.72 -16.17 5.53
N LEU A 91 -30.08 -17.27 5.93
CA LEU A 91 -28.71 -17.26 6.45
C LEU A 91 -27.71 -16.71 5.42
N ALA A 92 -27.84 -17.14 4.17
CA ALA A 92 -27.02 -16.64 3.07
C ALA A 92 -27.26 -15.14 2.83
N GLY A 93 -28.50 -14.67 2.91
CA GLY A 93 -28.84 -13.24 2.79
C GLY A 93 -28.19 -12.39 3.89
N ILE A 94 -28.20 -12.87 5.14
CA ILE A 94 -27.50 -12.21 6.25
C ILE A 94 -25.99 -12.18 5.98
N GLY A 95 -25.41 -13.32 5.57
CA GLY A 95 -24.00 -13.41 5.23
C GLY A 95 -23.58 -12.45 4.12
N ALA A 96 -24.39 -12.33 3.07
CA ALA A 96 -24.18 -11.36 2.00
C ALA A 96 -24.24 -9.91 2.50
N GLY A 97 -25.18 -9.60 3.42
CA GLY A 97 -25.23 -8.28 4.07
C GLY A 97 -23.98 -7.96 4.88
N VAL A 98 -23.45 -8.92 5.64
CA VAL A 98 -22.19 -8.78 6.38
C VAL A 98 -21.01 -8.51 5.44
N LEU A 99 -20.93 -9.24 4.33
CA LEU A 99 -19.89 -9.03 3.31
C LEU A 99 -20.01 -7.66 2.65
N ALA A 100 -21.22 -7.19 2.35
CA ALA A 100 -21.45 -5.86 1.80
C ALA A 100 -20.94 -4.76 2.75
N LEU A 101 -21.16 -4.91 4.06
CA LEU A 101 -20.63 -3.99 5.06
C LEU A 101 -19.10 -3.99 5.10
N SER A 102 -18.43 -5.08 4.75
CA SER A 102 -16.96 -5.15 4.73
C SER A 102 -16.31 -4.25 3.66
N LEU A 103 -17.04 -3.91 2.59
CA LEU A 103 -16.53 -3.12 1.46
C LEU A 103 -16.01 -1.73 1.85
N PRO A 104 -16.80 -0.86 2.54
CA PRO A 104 -16.30 0.45 2.98
C PRO A 104 -15.12 0.33 3.96
N PHE A 105 -15.08 -0.71 4.81
CA PHE A 105 -13.95 -0.95 5.72
C PHE A 105 -12.68 -1.34 4.96
N SER A 106 -12.79 -2.17 3.93
CA SER A 106 -11.67 -2.55 3.06
C SER A 106 -11.11 -1.34 2.29
N SER A 107 -11.99 -0.46 1.78
CA SER A 107 -11.58 0.80 1.16
C SER A 107 -10.84 1.71 2.17
N SER A 108 -11.38 1.83 3.38
CA SER A 108 -10.74 2.61 4.45
C SER A 108 -9.37 2.04 4.84
N PHE A 109 -9.24 0.71 4.97
CA PHE A 109 -7.96 0.03 5.18
C PHE A 109 -6.91 0.41 4.13
N THR A 110 -7.31 0.33 2.86
CA THR A 110 -6.44 0.68 1.73
C THR A 110 -5.97 2.13 1.80
N LYS A 111 -6.88 3.07 2.08
CA LYS A 111 -6.57 4.49 2.21
C LYS A 111 -5.55 4.77 3.33
N HIS A 112 -5.75 4.19 4.52
CA HIS A 112 -4.80 4.37 5.62
C HIS A 112 -3.43 3.74 5.33
N THR A 113 -3.40 2.58 4.68
CA THR A 113 -2.14 1.94 4.28
C THR A 113 -1.35 2.79 3.29
N GLN A 114 -2.03 3.31 2.26
CA GLN A 114 -1.42 4.24 1.29
C GLN A 114 -0.96 5.54 1.94
N ASN A 115 -1.74 6.07 2.88
CA ASN A 115 -1.39 7.29 3.61
C ASN A 115 -0.12 7.09 4.46
N ALA A 116 -0.04 5.97 5.20
CA ALA A 116 1.14 5.61 5.98
C ALA A 116 2.39 5.47 5.10
N ILE A 117 2.27 4.80 3.95
CA ILE A 117 3.37 4.66 2.99
C ILE A 117 3.81 6.01 2.43
N ARG A 118 2.85 6.88 2.10
CA ARG A 118 3.13 8.24 1.62
C ARG A 118 3.91 9.04 2.68
N ILE A 119 3.51 8.98 3.95
CA ILE A 119 4.19 9.67 5.05
C ILE A 119 5.62 9.10 5.23
N TYR A 120 5.77 7.78 5.21
CA TYR A 120 7.08 7.12 5.30
C TYR A 120 8.01 7.53 4.15
N ASN A 121 7.56 7.40 2.90
CA ASN A 121 8.33 7.77 1.71
C ASN A 121 8.72 9.25 1.72
N ASN A 122 7.80 10.15 2.13
CA ASN A 122 8.10 11.58 2.24
C ASN A 122 9.18 11.86 3.29
N GLY A 123 9.20 11.12 4.40
CA GLY A 123 10.26 11.21 5.41
C GLY A 123 11.64 10.86 4.85
N LEU A 124 11.73 9.81 4.02
CA LEU A 124 12.98 9.42 3.35
C LEU A 124 13.50 10.50 2.38
N THR A 125 12.59 11.13 1.63
CA THR A 125 12.96 12.20 0.68
C THR A 125 13.45 13.46 1.41
N GLN A 126 12.91 13.79 2.58
CA GLN A 126 13.39 14.93 3.38
C GLN A 126 14.81 14.70 3.94
N THR A 127 15.15 13.47 4.32
CA THR A 127 16.53 13.12 4.70
C THR A 127 17.49 13.09 3.50
N SER A 128 16.98 12.84 2.29
CA SER A 128 17.76 12.80 1.05
C SER A 128 17.84 14.15 0.31
N MET A 129 17.08 15.16 0.76
CA MET A 129 17.06 16.50 0.17
C MET A 129 18.10 17.41 0.84
N ASN A 130 19.31 17.46 0.27
CA ASN A 130 19.88 18.75 -0.07
C ASN A 130 19.34 19.07 -1.47
N PRO A 131 18.22 19.82 -1.62
CA PRO A 131 17.68 20.10 -2.94
C PRO A 131 18.64 21.07 -3.63
N VAL A 132 19.43 20.56 -4.57
CA VAL A 132 20.16 21.42 -5.52
C VAL A 132 19.11 22.06 -6.41
N ASP A 133 18.75 23.30 -6.07
CA ASP A 133 17.73 24.10 -6.75
C ASP A 133 18.27 24.56 -8.11
N PHE A 134 18.07 23.75 -9.15
CA PHE A 134 18.41 24.10 -10.53
C PHE A 134 17.42 25.13 -11.07
N LYS A 135 17.71 26.41 -10.83
CA LYS A 135 16.99 27.52 -11.47
C LYS A 135 17.62 27.86 -12.80
N LEU A 136 16.99 27.41 -13.88
CA LEU A 136 17.21 27.93 -15.22
C LEU A 136 16.45 29.25 -15.36
N GLY A 137 17.19 30.36 -15.42
CA GLY A 137 16.63 31.69 -15.63
C GLY A 137 17.42 32.45 -16.69
N PHE A 138 16.72 33.28 -17.46
CA PHE A 138 17.36 34.24 -18.36
C PHE A 138 17.76 35.45 -17.52
N THR A 139 19.06 35.62 -17.27
CA THR A 139 19.58 36.87 -16.71
C THR A 139 19.92 37.81 -17.86
N GLY A 140 19.80 39.13 -17.64
CA GLY A 140 19.70 40.14 -18.70
C GLY A 140 20.81 40.21 -19.76
N ASN A 141 21.86 39.39 -19.69
CA ASN A 141 22.95 39.30 -20.67
C ASN A 141 23.26 37.85 -21.16
N GLY A 142 22.37 36.86 -20.94
CA GLY A 142 22.52 35.51 -21.52
C GLY A 142 21.84 34.36 -20.75
N LEU A 143 21.96 33.14 -21.29
CA LEU A 143 21.62 31.89 -20.61
C LEU A 143 22.64 31.64 -19.48
N GLY A 144 22.19 31.63 -18.23
CA GLY A 144 23.03 31.34 -17.07
C GLY A 144 22.47 30.19 -16.24
N LEU A 145 23.35 29.31 -15.75
CA LEU A 145 23.04 28.27 -14.77
C LEU A 145 23.43 28.80 -13.39
N ASN A 146 22.48 28.95 -12.47
CA ASN A 146 22.75 29.31 -11.08
C ASN A 146 22.68 28.06 -10.20
N LEU A 147 23.80 27.68 -9.61
CA LEU A 147 23.90 26.61 -8.61
C LEU A 147 24.17 27.24 -7.25
N LYS A 148 23.27 27.05 -6.29
CA LYS A 148 23.51 27.34 -4.87
C LYS A 148 23.74 26.03 -4.13
N PHE A 149 24.83 26.01 -3.36
CA PHE A 149 25.22 24.92 -2.46
C PHE A 149 24.78 25.24 -1.03
#